data_AF-A0A3D5VI02-F1
#
_entry.id   AF-A0A3D5VI02-F1
#
_cell.length_a   1.000
_cell.length_b   1.000
_cell.length_c   1.000
_cell.angle_alpha   90.00
_cell.angle_beta   90.00
_cell.angle_gamma   90.00
#
_symmetry.space_group_name_H-M   'P 1'
#
loop_
_entity.id
_entity.type
_entity.pdbx_description
1 polymer ?
#
loop_
_entity_poly.entity_id
_entity_poly.type
_entity_poly.pdbx_seq_one_letter_code
_entity_poly.pdbx_strand_id
1 'polypeptide(L)'
;YPQLSIQNFQPIWQINWQGVLVGTFNSLAFPFAEIMIPVMLLPNVSQDREAEKYYFLVLAAAGILLLGRTLLGIVISSAPILELISVPFISLFRHVALSPFLDRTEGLFLGIFYFGILIKLIITMYALALGTAQVFGVRRLQNLWLPLGFLVVLMSHTMFPNSWDYHCFAYMVITIFALPVELVYPFLLVGADAVRGWLQPRPVKKPDGDPEQSRKNAG
;
A
#
# COMPACT_ATOMS: atom_id res chain seq x y z
N TYR A 1 0.28 32.65 15.83
CA TYR A 1 -0.21 31.62 14.88
C TYR A 1 -1.71 31.75 14.69
N PRO A 2 -2.18 32.54 13.70
CA PRO A 2 -3.61 32.69 13.40
C PRO A 2 -4.18 31.55 12.53
N GLN A 3 -3.32 30.67 11.97
CA GLN A 3 -3.69 29.66 10.97
C GLN A 3 -4.12 28.30 11.58
N LEU A 4 -3.76 28.04 12.84
CA LEU A 4 -4.11 26.81 13.58
C LEU A 4 -5.49 27.01 14.19
N SER A 5 -6.53 26.91 13.36
CA SER A 5 -7.89 27.06 13.83
C SER A 5 -8.69 25.78 13.64
N ILE A 6 -9.25 25.28 14.75
CA ILE A 6 -10.28 24.24 14.76
C ILE A 6 -11.51 24.68 13.96
N GLN A 7 -11.68 25.98 13.65
CA GLN A 7 -12.72 26.45 12.73
C GLN A 7 -12.55 25.96 11.28
N ASN A 8 -11.37 25.48 10.86
CA ASN A 8 -11.19 24.83 9.54
C ASN A 8 -11.96 23.50 9.43
N PHE A 9 -12.41 22.91 10.56
CA PHE A 9 -13.32 21.77 10.54
C PHE A 9 -14.76 22.12 10.14
N GLN A 10 -15.09 23.41 9.96
CA GLN A 10 -16.44 23.82 9.55
C GLN A 10 -16.51 24.18 8.06
N PRO A 11 -17.58 23.76 7.35
CA PRO A 11 -18.76 23.07 7.85
C PRO A 11 -18.75 21.58 7.48
N ILE A 12 -18.76 20.73 8.52
CA ILE A 12 -19.10 19.29 8.46
C ILE A 12 -20.50 19.04 7.83
N TRP A 13 -21.25 20.10 7.55
CA TRP A 13 -22.58 20.09 6.93
C TRP A 13 -22.57 20.39 5.41
N GLN A 14 -21.46 20.86 4.83
CA GLN A 14 -21.28 20.98 3.37
C GLN A 14 -20.44 19.81 2.84
N ILE A 15 -20.76 18.59 3.29
CA ILE A 15 -20.10 17.39 2.78
C ILE A 15 -20.46 17.24 1.30
N ASN A 16 -19.48 17.51 0.44
CA ASN A 16 -19.57 17.15 -0.97
C ASN A 16 -19.41 15.63 -1.07
N TRP A 17 -20.52 14.89 -1.05
CA TRP A 17 -20.54 13.42 -1.16
C TRP A 17 -19.81 12.90 -2.39
N GLN A 18 -19.87 13.62 -3.51
CA GLN A 18 -19.11 13.26 -4.71
C GLN A 18 -17.61 13.38 -4.47
N GLY A 19 -17.16 14.46 -3.82
CA GLY A 19 -15.76 14.63 -3.42
C GLY A 19 -15.28 13.58 -2.42
N VAL A 20 -16.13 13.19 -1.46
CA VAL A 20 -15.83 12.10 -0.51
C VAL A 20 -15.66 10.76 -1.23
N LEU A 21 -16.55 10.44 -2.16
CA LEU A 21 -16.46 9.21 -2.95
C LEU A 21 -15.18 9.19 -3.80
N VAL A 22 -14.89 10.27 -4.53
CA VAL A 22 -13.67 10.39 -5.33
C VAL A 22 -12.43 10.26 -4.45
N GLY A 23 -12.39 10.92 -3.30
CA GLY A 23 -11.28 10.82 -2.34
C GLY A 23 -11.12 9.42 -1.76
N THR A 24 -12.22 8.71 -1.53
CA THR A 24 -12.22 7.33 -1.02
C THR A 24 -11.71 6.36 -2.09
N PHE A 25 -12.22 6.42 -3.32
CA PHE A 25 -11.73 5.59 -4.42
C PHE A 25 -10.26 5.82 -4.72
N ASN A 26 -9.82 7.08 -4.69
CA ASN A 26 -8.44 7.45 -4.87
C ASN A 26 -7.57 6.91 -3.72
N SER A 27 -8.02 7.05 -2.46
CA SER A 27 -7.30 6.52 -1.29
C SER A 27 -7.18 5.00 -1.31
N LEU A 28 -8.25 4.30 -1.73
CA LEU A 28 -8.24 2.84 -1.92
C LEU A 28 -7.21 2.44 -2.96
N ALA A 29 -7.18 3.11 -4.12
CA ALA A 29 -6.19 2.85 -5.16
C ALA A 29 -4.76 3.21 -4.74
N PHE A 30 -4.58 4.31 -4.01
CA PHE A 30 -3.31 4.72 -3.47
C PHE A 30 -3.51 5.48 -2.15
N PRO A 31 -2.90 5.04 -1.04
CA PRO A 31 -1.82 4.05 -0.97
C PRO A 31 -2.26 2.61 -0.69
N PHE A 32 -3.55 2.33 -0.47
CA PHE A 32 -3.98 1.02 0.03
C PHE A 32 -3.74 -0.13 -0.96
N ALA A 33 -3.94 0.07 -2.27
CA ALA A 33 -3.69 -1.00 -3.26
C ALA A 33 -2.23 -1.45 -3.33
N GLU A 34 -1.29 -0.63 -2.87
CA GLU A 34 0.13 -0.99 -2.87
C GLU A 34 0.46 -2.09 -1.84
N ILE A 35 -0.43 -2.32 -0.89
CA ILE A 35 -0.27 -3.34 0.15
C ILE A 35 -0.38 -4.75 -0.45
N MET A 36 -1.00 -4.92 -1.61
CA MET A 36 -0.99 -6.20 -2.34
C MET A 36 0.43 -6.70 -2.67
N ILE A 37 1.36 -5.78 -2.95
CA ILE A 37 2.72 -6.14 -3.33
C ILE A 37 3.43 -6.91 -2.20
N PRO A 38 3.55 -6.38 -0.96
CA PRO A 38 4.12 -7.13 0.15
C PRO A 38 3.31 -8.39 0.52
N VAL A 39 1.98 -8.41 0.33
CA VAL A 39 1.17 -9.64 0.50
C VAL A 39 1.60 -10.73 -0.47
N MET A 40 1.85 -10.40 -1.73
CA MET A 40 2.34 -11.35 -2.73
C MET A 40 3.72 -11.92 -2.35
N LEU A 41 4.55 -11.15 -1.65
CA LEU A 41 5.85 -11.62 -1.17
C LEU A 41 5.77 -12.44 0.12
N LEU A 42 4.72 -12.27 0.94
CA LEU A 42 4.55 -12.93 2.24
C LEU A 42 4.86 -14.45 2.23
N PRO A 43 4.33 -15.27 1.29
CA PRO A 43 4.64 -16.71 1.27
C PRO A 43 6.10 -17.04 0.97
N ASN A 44 6.87 -16.12 0.36
CA ASN A 44 8.30 -16.30 0.10
C ASN A 44 9.18 -15.87 1.29
N VAL A 45 8.63 -15.09 2.22
CA VAL A 45 9.38 -14.51 3.35
C VAL A 45 9.10 -15.24 4.66
N SER A 46 7.87 -15.69 4.89
CA SER A 46 7.50 -16.41 6.12
C SER A 46 6.35 -17.39 5.87
N GLN A 47 6.49 -18.62 6.39
CA GLN A 47 5.44 -19.64 6.36
C GLN A 47 4.66 -19.71 7.69
N ASP A 48 5.02 -18.86 8.65
CA ASP A 48 4.45 -18.89 9.98
C ASP A 48 3.11 -18.15 10.05
N ARG A 49 2.14 -18.79 10.72
CA ARG A 49 0.80 -18.23 10.99
C ARG A 49 0.85 -16.94 11.82
N GLU A 50 1.98 -16.63 12.43
CA GLU A 50 2.21 -15.37 13.14
C GLU A 50 2.39 -14.19 12.18
N ALA A 51 2.94 -14.42 10.98
CA ALA A 51 3.17 -13.38 9.99
C ALA A 51 1.87 -12.72 9.51
N GLU A 52 0.78 -13.48 9.44
CA GLU A 52 -0.56 -12.96 9.14
C GLU A 52 -1.02 -11.95 10.20
N LYS A 53 -0.78 -12.23 11.49
CA LYS A 53 -1.15 -11.31 12.58
C LYS A 53 -0.36 -10.01 12.51
N TYR A 54 0.94 -10.09 12.27
CA TYR A 54 1.80 -8.91 12.11
C TYR A 54 1.39 -8.09 10.90
N TYR A 55 0.97 -8.73 9.81
CA TYR A 55 0.46 -8.03 8.64
C TYR A 55 -0.78 -7.18 8.95
N PHE A 56 -1.78 -7.73 9.64
CA PHE A 56 -2.96 -6.95 10.04
C PHE A 56 -2.62 -5.81 11.01
N LEU A 57 -1.64 -6.02 11.91
CA LEU A 57 -1.17 -4.98 12.82
C LEU A 57 -0.51 -3.83 12.05
N VAL A 58 0.38 -4.13 11.10
CA VAL A 58 1.04 -3.13 10.25
C VAL A 58 0.00 -2.38 9.41
N LEU A 59 -1.00 -3.07 8.86
CA LEU A 59 -2.08 -2.47 8.10
C LEU A 59 -2.89 -1.47 8.96
N ALA A 60 -3.28 -1.86 10.18
CA ALA A 60 -4.01 -1.00 11.09
C ALA A 60 -3.17 0.23 11.51
N ALA A 61 -1.88 0.03 11.82
CA ALA A 61 -0.96 1.10 12.15
C ALA A 61 -0.78 2.09 10.98
N ALA A 62 -0.63 1.59 9.75
CA ALA A 62 -0.53 2.41 8.54
C ALA A 62 -1.81 3.23 8.31
N GLY A 63 -2.98 2.63 8.50
CA GLY A 63 -4.27 3.33 8.42
C GLY A 63 -4.39 4.46 9.43
N ILE A 64 -4.00 4.24 10.69
CA ILE A 64 -4.01 5.26 11.75
C ILE A 64 -3.04 6.40 11.40
N LEU A 65 -1.83 6.09 10.91
CA LEU A 65 -0.85 7.09 10.49
C LEU A 65 -1.36 7.93 9.31
N LEU A 66 -2.02 7.30 8.33
CA LEU A 66 -2.64 8.00 7.20
C LEU A 66 -3.77 8.93 7.65
N LEU A 67 -4.65 8.45 8.55
CA LEU A 67 -5.70 9.29 9.13
C LEU A 67 -5.10 10.49 9.87
N GLY A 68 -4.10 10.27 10.70
CA GLY A 68 -3.37 11.34 11.40
C GLY A 68 -2.78 12.37 10.44
N ARG A 69 -2.12 11.91 9.36
CA ARG A 69 -1.57 12.79 8.32
C ARG A 69 -2.66 13.63 7.64
N THR A 70 -3.78 13.01 7.27
CA THR A 70 -4.88 13.70 6.59
C THR A 70 -5.52 14.74 7.49
N LEU A 71 -5.76 14.40 8.77
CA LEU A 71 -6.31 15.35 9.75
C LEU A 71 -5.36 16.52 9.98
N LEU A 72 -4.06 16.27 10.12
CA LEU A 72 -3.05 17.34 10.20
C LEU A 72 -3.05 18.21 8.94
N GLY A 73 -3.18 17.62 7.75
CA GLY A 73 -3.29 18.36 6.50
C GLY A 73 -4.48 19.33 6.48
N ILE A 74 -5.65 18.87 6.92
CA ILE A 74 -6.89 19.67 7.02
C ILE A 74 -6.75 20.77 8.08
N VAL A 75 -6.12 20.49 9.22
CA VAL A 75 -5.94 21.47 10.31
C VAL A 75 -5.01 22.60 9.89
N ILE A 76 -3.93 22.29 9.16
CA ILE A 76 -2.89 23.28 8.85
C ILE A 76 -3.19 24.06 7.57
N SER A 77 -3.86 23.46 6.58
CA SER A 77 -4.26 24.16 5.35
C SER A 77 -5.76 24.44 5.32
N SER A 78 -6.14 25.71 5.29
CA SER A 78 -7.49 26.10 4.88
C SER A 78 -7.72 25.65 3.42
N ALA A 79 -8.92 25.13 3.14
CA ALA A 79 -9.30 24.45 1.90
C ALA A 79 -8.81 25.07 0.56
N PRO A 80 -8.71 26.41 0.37
CA PRO A 80 -8.28 26.99 -0.91
C PRO A 80 -6.79 26.79 -1.24
N ILE A 81 -5.93 26.57 -0.24
CA ILE A 81 -4.48 26.45 -0.43
C ILE A 81 -4.08 25.02 -0.84
N LEU A 82 -4.87 24.02 -0.42
CA LEU A 82 -4.67 22.61 -0.78
C LEU A 82 -4.82 22.35 -2.29
N GLU A 83 -5.66 23.13 -2.98
CA GLU A 83 -5.89 23.00 -4.42
C GLU A 83 -4.75 23.59 -5.27
N LEU A 84 -3.98 24.55 -4.73
CA LEU A 84 -2.87 25.21 -5.44
C LEU A 84 -1.51 24.53 -5.22
N ILE A 85 -1.38 23.63 -4.24
CA ILE A 85 -0.10 23.03 -3.88
C ILE A 85 -0.07 21.56 -4.30
N SER A 86 0.75 21.22 -5.28
CA SER A 86 0.89 19.86 -5.81
C SER A 86 1.36 18.81 -4.78
N VAL A 87 2.04 19.24 -3.71
CA VAL A 87 2.41 18.38 -2.57
C VAL A 87 2.25 19.14 -1.24
N PRO A 88 1.03 19.23 -0.69
CA PRO A 88 0.72 20.04 0.49
C PRO A 88 1.64 19.72 1.67
N PHE A 89 1.98 18.45 1.86
CA PHE A 89 2.83 17.98 2.95
C PHE A 89 4.27 18.52 2.88
N ILE A 90 4.88 18.60 1.69
CA ILE A 90 6.25 19.14 1.53
C ILE A 90 6.23 20.67 1.71
N SER A 91 5.22 21.35 1.16
CA SER A 91 5.05 22.78 1.34
C SER A 91 4.81 23.15 2.81
N LEU A 92 4.05 22.33 3.54
CA LEU A 92 3.80 22.51 4.97
C LEU A 92 5.11 22.55 5.77
N PHE A 93 6.08 21.67 5.50
CA PHE A 93 7.39 21.74 6.17
C PHE A 93 8.17 23.00 5.81
N ARG A 94 8.14 23.44 4.55
CA ARG A 94 8.76 24.71 4.12
C ARG A 94 8.16 25.93 4.82
N HIS A 95 6.88 25.90 5.19
CA HIS A 95 6.19 27.00 5.86
C HIS A 95 6.30 26.94 7.40
N VAL A 96 6.68 25.80 7.96
CA VAL A 96 6.88 25.55 9.40
C VAL A 96 8.32 25.89 9.84
N ALA A 97 9.11 26.60 9.02
CA ALA A 97 10.42 27.14 9.38
C ALA A 97 10.30 28.19 10.52
N LEU A 98 10.18 27.69 11.75
CA LEU A 98 9.96 28.42 13.01
C LEU A 98 11.23 29.13 13.53
N SER A 99 12.40 28.86 12.94
CA SER A 99 13.72 29.40 13.33
C SER A 99 14.79 28.90 12.33
N PRO A 100 15.93 29.60 12.12
CA PRO A 100 17.05 29.11 11.29
C PRO A 100 17.60 27.72 11.67
N PHE A 101 17.19 27.16 12.83
CA PHE A 101 17.45 25.76 13.19
C PHE A 101 16.53 24.72 12.51
N LEU A 102 15.29 25.09 12.16
CA LEU A 102 14.33 24.19 11.51
C LEU A 102 14.55 24.07 9.99
N ASP A 103 15.25 24.99 9.34
CA ASP A 103 15.60 24.84 7.92
C ASP A 103 16.44 23.58 7.65
N ARG A 104 17.19 23.10 8.66
CA ARG A 104 17.96 21.85 8.58
C ARG A 104 17.12 20.59 8.79
N THR A 105 15.95 20.67 9.43
CA THR A 105 15.12 19.49 9.68
C THR A 105 14.32 19.09 8.45
N GLU A 106 13.97 20.03 7.56
CA GLU A 106 13.34 19.73 6.27
C GLU A 106 14.16 18.72 5.45
N GLY A 107 15.48 18.93 5.37
CA GLY A 107 16.39 18.01 4.67
C GLY A 107 16.40 16.60 5.26
N LEU A 108 16.29 16.46 6.58
CA LEU A 108 16.19 15.15 7.25
C LEU A 108 14.85 14.46 6.94
N PHE A 109 13.74 15.21 6.95
CA PHE A 109 12.43 14.67 6.59
C PHE A 109 12.38 14.21 5.14
N LEU A 110 12.89 15.02 4.22
CA LEU A 110 13.01 14.63 2.81
C LEU A 110 13.92 13.41 2.67
N GLY A 111 15.05 13.36 3.39
CA GLY A 111 15.95 12.20 3.41
C GLY A 111 15.25 10.90 3.81
N ILE A 112 14.51 10.92 4.92
CA ILE A 112 13.73 9.75 5.38
C ILE A 112 12.64 9.39 4.36
N PHE A 113 11.96 10.37 3.78
CA PHE A 113 10.90 10.16 2.80
C PHE A 113 11.44 9.49 1.52
N TYR A 114 12.52 10.04 0.94
CA TYR A 114 13.16 9.45 -0.23
C TYR A 114 13.78 8.08 0.06
N PHE A 115 14.30 7.88 1.27
CA PHE A 115 14.77 6.56 1.70
C PHE A 115 13.63 5.54 1.76
N GLY A 116 12.45 5.93 2.24
CA GLY A 116 11.25 5.10 2.19
C GLY A 116 10.83 4.76 0.75
N ILE A 117 10.88 5.72 -0.15
CA ILE A 117 10.64 5.49 -1.59
C ILE A 117 11.64 4.48 -2.15
N LEU A 118 12.91 4.58 -1.78
CA LEU A 118 13.95 3.65 -2.24
C LEU A 118 13.65 2.21 -1.78
N ILE A 119 13.30 2.00 -0.50
CA ILE A 119 12.93 0.68 0.02
C ILE A 119 11.73 0.13 -0.76
N LYS A 120 10.69 0.95 -0.93
CA LYS A 120 9.50 0.57 -1.69
C LYS A 120 9.84 0.20 -3.13
N LEU A 121 10.72 0.94 -3.79
CA LEU A 121 11.16 0.67 -5.16
C LEU A 121 11.88 -0.68 -5.25
N ILE A 122 12.74 -1.00 -4.27
CA ILE A 122 13.43 -2.30 -4.20
C ILE A 122 12.41 -3.44 -4.06
N ILE A 123 11.45 -3.32 -3.14
CA ILE A 123 10.42 -4.36 -2.91
C ILE A 123 9.56 -4.55 -4.17
N THR A 124 9.15 -3.45 -4.80
CA THR A 124 8.33 -3.48 -6.02
C THR A 124 9.08 -4.09 -7.19
N MET A 125 10.37 -3.76 -7.34
CA MET A 125 11.23 -4.31 -8.38
C MET A 125 11.43 -5.82 -8.19
N TYR A 126 11.59 -6.27 -6.95
CA TYR A 126 11.66 -7.70 -6.64
C TYR A 126 10.33 -8.42 -6.96
N ALA A 127 9.20 -7.82 -6.60
CA ALA A 127 7.87 -8.34 -6.93
C ALA A 127 7.67 -8.49 -8.44
N LEU A 128 8.07 -7.47 -9.20
CA LEU A 128 8.01 -7.46 -10.67
C LEU A 128 8.88 -8.58 -11.26
N ALA A 129 10.10 -8.75 -10.77
CA ALA A 129 10.99 -9.82 -11.20
C ALA A 129 10.43 -11.22 -10.91
N LEU A 130 9.86 -11.41 -9.72
CA LEU A 130 9.22 -12.66 -9.33
C LEU A 130 7.98 -12.97 -10.17
N GLY A 131 7.09 -11.99 -10.36
CA GLY A 131 5.90 -12.15 -11.20
C GLY A 131 6.25 -12.46 -12.66
N THR A 132 7.24 -11.76 -13.21
CA THR A 132 7.74 -12.03 -14.57
C THR A 132 8.34 -13.42 -14.68
N ALA A 133 9.11 -13.86 -13.68
CA ALA A 133 9.68 -15.21 -13.65
C ALA A 133 8.59 -16.30 -13.61
N GLN A 134 7.50 -16.07 -12.87
CA GLN A 134 6.36 -17.00 -12.80
C GLN A 134 5.59 -17.08 -14.13
N VAL A 135 5.34 -15.94 -14.80
CA VAL A 135 4.61 -15.89 -16.07
C VAL A 135 5.41 -16.52 -17.21
N PHE A 136 6.71 -16.23 -17.30
CA PHE A 136 7.57 -16.70 -18.39
C PHE A 136 8.37 -17.97 -18.06
N GLY A 137 8.19 -18.54 -16.86
CA GLY A 137 8.86 -19.77 -16.44
C GLY A 137 10.38 -19.66 -16.28
N VAL A 138 10.90 -18.46 -15.95
CA VAL A 138 12.34 -18.20 -15.86
C VAL A 138 12.91 -18.78 -14.56
N ARG A 139 13.88 -19.69 -14.68
CA ARG A 139 14.48 -20.40 -13.52
C ARG A 139 15.37 -19.54 -12.62
N ARG A 140 15.95 -18.46 -13.14
CA ARG A 140 16.87 -17.58 -12.40
C ARG A 140 16.39 -16.13 -12.44
N LEU A 141 15.93 -15.62 -11.30
CA LEU A 141 15.59 -14.20 -11.13
C LEU A 141 16.78 -13.27 -11.47
N GLN A 142 18.01 -13.74 -11.27
CA GLN A 142 19.22 -12.96 -11.53
C GLN A 142 19.30 -12.43 -12.97
N ASN A 143 18.79 -13.20 -13.93
CA ASN A 143 18.82 -12.84 -15.34
C ASN A 143 17.79 -11.75 -15.70
N LEU A 144 16.81 -11.49 -14.82
CA LEU A 144 15.74 -10.53 -15.05
C LEU A 144 16.07 -9.12 -14.53
N TRP A 145 17.05 -8.97 -13.63
CA TRP A 145 17.37 -7.66 -13.04
C TRP A 145 17.81 -6.62 -14.08
N LEU A 146 18.69 -7.01 -15.00
CA LEU A 146 19.18 -6.16 -16.08
C LEU A 146 18.08 -5.74 -17.07
N PRO A 147 17.32 -6.67 -17.69
CA PRO A 147 16.29 -6.28 -18.65
C PRO A 147 15.14 -5.50 -18.02
N LEU A 148 14.67 -5.90 -16.83
CA LEU A 148 13.62 -5.16 -16.14
C LEU A 148 14.11 -3.80 -15.66
N GLY A 149 15.34 -3.71 -15.14
CA GLY A 149 15.89 -2.45 -14.65
C GLY A 149 16.03 -1.43 -15.78
N PHE A 150 16.53 -1.88 -16.93
CA PHE A 150 16.59 -1.05 -18.14
C PHE A 150 15.20 -0.60 -18.59
N LEU A 151 14.22 -1.49 -18.60
CA LEU A 151 12.85 -1.18 -19.01
C LEU A 151 12.20 -0.16 -18.07
N VAL A 152 12.37 -0.29 -16.75
CA VAL A 152 11.85 0.66 -15.76
C VAL A 152 12.47 2.05 -15.95
N VAL A 153 13.78 2.14 -16.18
CA VAL A 153 14.46 3.43 -16.43
C VAL A 153 13.96 4.06 -17.74
N LEU A 154 13.82 3.26 -18.80
CA LEU A 154 13.31 3.73 -20.08
C LEU A 154 11.87 4.24 -19.97
N MET A 155 11.00 3.50 -19.30
CA MET A 155 9.61 3.90 -19.05
C MET A 155 9.54 5.15 -18.18
N SER A 156 10.36 5.24 -17.13
CA SER A 156 10.43 6.44 -16.27
C SER A 156 10.76 7.70 -17.07
N HIS A 157 11.68 7.61 -18.04
CA HIS A 157 12.05 8.75 -18.88
C HIS A 157 11.00 9.11 -19.94
N THR A 158 10.24 8.14 -20.43
CA THR A 158 9.34 8.31 -21.58
C THR A 158 7.87 8.53 -21.19
N MET A 159 7.43 8.07 -20.02
CA MET A 159 6.02 8.09 -19.64
C MET A 159 5.49 9.46 -19.22
N PHE A 160 6.29 10.31 -18.56
CA PHE A 160 5.81 11.56 -17.98
C PHE A 160 6.67 12.75 -18.43
N PRO A 161 6.31 13.42 -19.53
CA PRO A 161 7.05 14.58 -20.01
C PRO A 161 6.88 15.79 -19.09
N ASN A 162 5.80 15.84 -18.29
CA ASN A 162 5.55 16.91 -17.34
C ASN A 162 4.95 16.40 -16.03
N SER A 163 5.14 17.16 -14.95
CA SER A 163 4.63 16.80 -13.60
C SER A 163 3.10 16.76 -13.54
N TRP A 164 2.43 17.55 -14.36
CA TRP A 164 0.96 17.53 -14.49
C TRP A 164 0.44 16.18 -15.00
N ASP A 165 1.10 15.61 -16.01
CA ASP A 165 0.71 14.33 -16.59
C ASP A 165 0.89 13.19 -15.58
N TYR A 166 1.94 13.28 -14.75
CA TYR A 166 2.14 12.36 -13.63
C TYR A 166 1.00 12.42 -12.61
N HIS A 167 0.56 13.61 -12.21
CA HIS A 167 -0.55 13.74 -11.25
C HIS A 167 -1.88 13.22 -11.83
N CYS A 168 -2.16 13.52 -13.10
CA CYS A 168 -3.34 13.00 -13.78
C CYS A 168 -3.30 11.46 -13.86
N PHE A 169 -2.15 10.90 -14.20
CA PHE A 169 -1.95 9.45 -14.22
C PHE A 169 -2.11 8.81 -12.83
N ALA A 170 -1.50 9.40 -11.80
CA ALA A 170 -1.57 8.88 -10.44
C ALA A 170 -3.00 8.86 -9.88
N TYR A 171 -3.82 9.86 -10.21
CA TYR A 171 -5.16 9.98 -9.63
C TYR A 171 -6.30 9.38 -10.46
N MET A 172 -6.20 9.37 -11.79
CA MET A 172 -7.23 8.74 -12.63
C MET A 172 -6.81 7.34 -13.07
N VAL A 173 -5.62 7.21 -13.63
CA VAL A 173 -5.22 5.98 -14.33
C VAL A 173 -4.92 4.89 -13.31
N ILE A 174 -4.15 5.19 -12.26
CA ILE A 174 -3.85 4.21 -11.20
C ILE A 174 -5.13 3.69 -10.55
N THR A 175 -6.12 4.54 -10.31
CA THR A 175 -7.39 4.11 -9.68
C THR A 175 -8.17 3.15 -10.55
N ILE A 176 -8.20 3.40 -11.86
CA ILE A 176 -8.89 2.53 -12.81
C ILE A 176 -8.19 1.17 -12.94
N PHE A 177 -6.86 1.12 -12.88
CA PHE A 177 -6.11 -0.13 -13.03
C PHE A 177 -5.92 -0.91 -11.72
N ALA A 178 -5.69 -0.22 -10.60
CA ALA A 178 -5.36 -0.86 -9.33
C ALA A 178 -6.59 -1.49 -8.66
N LEU A 179 -7.73 -0.79 -8.66
CA LEU A 179 -8.93 -1.26 -7.96
C LEU A 179 -9.47 -2.60 -8.50
N PRO A 180 -9.56 -2.83 -9.82
CA PRO A 180 -9.96 -4.13 -10.33
C PRO A 180 -8.97 -5.23 -9.95
N VAL A 181 -7.67 -4.97 -9.97
CA VAL A 181 -6.66 -5.98 -9.58
C VAL A 181 -6.80 -6.32 -8.09
N GLU A 182 -6.98 -5.32 -7.25
CA GLU A 182 -7.12 -5.47 -5.80
C GLU A 182 -8.42 -6.16 -5.39
N LEU A 183 -9.52 -5.90 -6.11
CA LEU A 183 -10.79 -6.55 -5.84
C LEU A 183 -10.88 -7.93 -6.51
N VAL A 184 -10.47 -8.07 -7.76
CA VAL A 184 -10.63 -9.32 -8.51
C VAL A 184 -9.73 -10.42 -7.98
N TYR A 185 -8.48 -10.12 -7.62
CA TYR A 185 -7.51 -11.14 -7.19
C TYR A 185 -7.92 -11.92 -5.91
N PRO A 186 -8.29 -11.28 -4.77
CA PRO A 186 -8.73 -12.03 -3.59
C PRO A 186 -10.05 -12.76 -3.83
N PHE A 187 -10.97 -12.20 -4.62
CA PHE A 187 -12.22 -12.88 -4.95
C PHE A 187 -12.00 -14.09 -5.87
N LEU A 188 -11.04 -14.03 -6.80
CA LEU A 188 -10.63 -15.19 -7.60
C LEU A 188 -9.99 -16.28 -6.74
N LEU A 189 -9.16 -15.91 -5.75
CA LEU A 189 -8.57 -16.87 -4.82
C LEU A 189 -9.61 -17.56 -3.96
N VAL A 190 -10.56 -16.81 -3.38
CA VAL A 190 -11.68 -17.38 -2.60
C VAL A 190 -12.58 -18.23 -3.48
N GLY A 191 -12.85 -17.78 -4.72
CA GLY A 191 -13.60 -18.55 -5.70
C GLY A 191 -12.91 -19.86 -6.06
N ALA A 192 -11.60 -19.83 -6.30
CA ALA A 192 -10.80 -21.02 -6.60
C ALA A 192 -10.75 -21.99 -5.41
N ASP A 193 -10.62 -21.48 -4.18
CA ASP A 193 -10.64 -22.29 -2.96
C ASP A 193 -12.03 -22.90 -2.72
N ALA A 194 -13.11 -22.13 -2.93
CA ALA A 194 -14.48 -22.63 -2.85
C ALA A 194 -14.74 -23.74 -3.86
N VAL A 195 -14.29 -23.58 -5.12
CA VAL A 195 -14.40 -24.60 -6.17
C VAL A 195 -13.55 -25.83 -5.83
N ARG A 196 -12.35 -25.66 -5.30
CA ARG A 196 -11.49 -26.75 -4.85
C ARG A 196 -12.09 -27.52 -3.67
N GLY A 197 -12.68 -26.82 -2.70
CA GLY A 197 -13.39 -27.41 -1.57
C GLY A 197 -14.70 -28.11 -1.97
N TRP A 198 -15.27 -27.74 -3.13
CA TRP A 198 -16.40 -28.42 -3.74
C TRP A 198 -15.98 -29.68 -4.51
N LEU A 199 -14.79 -29.66 -5.13
CA LEU A 199 -14.22 -30.78 -5.89
C LEU A 199 -13.49 -31.82 -5.02
N GLN A 200 -12.98 -31.45 -3.85
CA GLN A 200 -12.33 -32.36 -2.90
C GLN A 200 -13.18 -32.51 -1.63
N PRO A 201 -13.81 -33.68 -1.35
CA PRO A 201 -14.46 -33.89 -0.07
C PRO A 201 -13.41 -33.76 1.04
N ARG A 202 -13.72 -32.92 2.04
CA ARG A 202 -12.81 -32.59 3.15
C ARG A 202 -12.17 -33.87 3.71
N PRO A 203 -10.85 -33.92 3.96
CA PRO A 203 -10.27 -35.07 4.63
C PRO A 203 -10.95 -35.24 5.98
N VAL A 204 -11.56 -36.41 6.19
CA VAL A 204 -12.23 -36.79 7.43
C VAL A 204 -11.24 -36.57 8.57
N LYS A 205 -11.59 -35.68 9.50
CA LYS A 205 -10.84 -35.46 10.73
C LYS A 205 -10.70 -36.83 11.41
N LYS A 206 -9.48 -37.39 11.45
CA LYS A 206 -9.22 -38.65 12.17
C LYS A 206 -9.72 -38.47 13.61
N PRO A 207 -10.50 -39.41 14.17
CA PRO A 207 -10.92 -39.32 15.56
C PRO A 207 -9.69 -39.25 16.46
N ASP A 208 -9.68 -38.26 17.36
CA ASP A 208 -8.70 -38.13 18.43
C ASP A 208 -8.83 -39.37 19.34
N GLY A 209 -8.02 -40.38 19.07
CA GLY A 209 -8.09 -41.65 19.76
C GLY A 209 -7.00 -42.57 19.25
N ASP A 210 -5.76 -42.28 19.65
CA ASP A 210 -4.64 -43.17 19.46
C ASP A 210 -4.93 -44.50 20.21
N PRO A 211 -5.07 -45.65 19.51
CA PRO A 211 -5.35 -46.94 20.15
C PRO A 211 -4.23 -47.38 21.12
N GLU A 212 -3.05 -46.76 21.08
CA GLU A 212 -1.98 -47.01 22.06
C GLU A 212 -2.29 -46.44 23.46
N GLN A 213 -3.01 -45.32 23.57
CA GLN A 213 -3.36 -44.74 24.87
C GLN A 213 -4.46 -45.54 25.59
N SER A 214 -5.38 -46.16 24.85
CA SER A 214 -6.41 -47.02 25.45
C SER A 214 -5.84 -48.36 25.94
N ARG A 215 -4.70 -48.82 25.41
CA ARG A 215 -4.01 -50.03 25.90
C ARG A 215 -3.16 -49.78 27.15
N LYS A 216 -2.59 -48.58 27.31
CA LYS A 216 -1.78 -48.23 28.49
C LYS A 216 -2.60 -48.02 29.77
N ASN A 217 -3.88 -47.67 29.66
CA ASN A 217 -4.75 -47.43 30.81
C ASN A 217 -5.55 -48.68 31.25
N ALA A 218 -5.38 -49.81 30.56
CA ALA A 218 -6.09 -51.06 30.82
C ALA A 218 -5.17 -52.18 31.36
N GLY A 219 -3.94 -51.85 31.76
CA GLY A 219 -2.95 -52.77 32.32
C GLY A 219 -2.61 -52.45 33.78
#